data_AF-A0A7C3LI27-F1
#
_entry.id   AF-A0A7C3LI27-F1
#
_cell.length_a   1.000
_cell.length_b   1.000
_cell.length_c   1.000
_cell.angle_alpha   90.00
_cell.angle_beta   90.00
_cell.angle_gamma   90.00
#
_symmetry.space_group_name_H-M   'P 1'
#
loop_
_entity.id
_entity.type
_entity.pdbx_description
1 polymer ?
#
loop_
_entity_poly.entity_id
_entity_poly.type
_entity_poly.pdbx_seq_one_letter_code
_entity_poly.pdbx_strand_id
1 'polypeptide(L)'
;MAGRRKAPEGTKEGISHVTCRLCSRPFRTISWTHLYHVHGWNPEHCILEYQERFGPRSSECLQSNSRRRRSGIAHLELVGRHWTRGRVIREVRARRKLGRPLNVAAARQEGRSDLTHAAVNLFGSWDRALAASGVRPDQVRAYRHWTPEKVLAGIRKLGRFVGCQVMSRINRPLINAAFRIFGSWRKAYEAAGVLYAPWVTQRKWTREHILSVIHNRAQDRLPLTPGLLNDELPGLFSAAKRVFGSWDSALIAAHCGDMLRDGTLPGQVRSWTRDEVVSELKKLRALGKPLTAKLLKRHRPPGLMS
;
A
#
# COMPACT_ATOMS: atom_id res chain seq x y z
N MET A 1 -48.14 -3.42 -30.93
CA MET A 1 -47.54 -3.29 -29.57
C MET A 1 -48.17 -4.32 -28.66
N ALA A 2 -47.44 -5.40 -28.33
CA ALA A 2 -47.92 -6.44 -27.42
C ALA A 2 -46.94 -6.55 -26.25
N GLY A 3 -47.43 -6.18 -25.05
CA GLY A 3 -46.62 -6.04 -23.85
C GLY A 3 -46.07 -7.38 -23.34
N ARG A 4 -44.76 -7.40 -23.06
CA ARG A 4 -44.12 -8.45 -22.26
C ARG A 4 -44.71 -8.43 -20.85
N ARG A 5 -45.54 -9.41 -20.51
CA ARG A 5 -45.91 -9.69 -19.13
C ARG A 5 -44.67 -10.21 -18.39
N LYS A 6 -44.17 -9.45 -17.41
CA LYS A 6 -43.19 -9.91 -16.42
C LYS A 6 -43.76 -11.13 -15.68
N ALA A 7 -43.01 -12.22 -15.66
CA ALA A 7 -43.32 -13.37 -14.81
C ALA A 7 -43.23 -12.95 -13.32
N PRO A 8 -44.11 -13.46 -12.44
CA PRO A 8 -44.10 -13.10 -11.04
C PRO A 8 -42.86 -13.66 -10.35
N GLU A 9 -42.22 -12.83 -9.52
CA GLU A 9 -41.17 -13.22 -8.59
C GLU A 9 -41.74 -14.15 -7.53
N GLY A 10 -41.77 -15.45 -7.85
CA GLY A 10 -42.10 -16.51 -6.91
C GLY A 10 -41.01 -16.64 -5.84
N THR A 11 -41.43 -16.53 -4.58
CA THR A 11 -40.71 -16.95 -3.39
C THR A 11 -40.02 -18.30 -3.64
N LYS A 12 -38.69 -18.36 -3.42
CA LYS A 12 -37.89 -19.58 -3.54
C LYS A 12 -38.24 -20.58 -2.42
N GLU A 13 -39.42 -21.19 -2.49
CA GLU A 13 -39.69 -22.43 -1.77
C GLU A 13 -38.77 -23.51 -2.35
N GLY A 14 -37.93 -24.09 -1.50
CA GLY A 14 -36.92 -25.07 -1.90
C GLY A 14 -37.58 -26.33 -2.46
N ILE A 15 -37.56 -26.48 -3.78
CA ILE A 15 -38.06 -27.63 -4.52
C ILE A 15 -37.54 -28.95 -3.90
N SER A 16 -38.44 -29.73 -3.28
CA SER A 16 -38.13 -30.99 -2.58
C SER A 16 -37.94 -32.19 -3.53
N HIS A 17 -38.40 -32.06 -4.77
CA HIS A 17 -38.43 -33.11 -5.79
C HIS A 17 -38.19 -32.51 -7.19
N VAL A 18 -37.49 -33.24 -8.07
CA VAL A 18 -37.35 -32.87 -9.49
C VAL A 18 -38.44 -33.57 -10.28
N THR A 19 -39.16 -32.82 -11.09
CA THR A 19 -40.22 -33.38 -11.93
C THR A 19 -39.67 -33.80 -13.29
N CYS A 20 -39.95 -35.02 -13.73
CA CYS A 20 -39.62 -35.47 -15.07
C CYS A 20 -40.43 -34.69 -16.11
N ARG A 21 -39.78 -34.19 -17.16
CA ARG A 21 -40.39 -33.37 -18.21
C ARG A 21 -41.13 -34.19 -19.27
N LEU A 22 -40.96 -35.51 -19.25
CA LEU A 22 -41.61 -36.45 -20.17
C LEU A 22 -42.92 -37.03 -19.60
N CYS A 23 -43.00 -37.27 -18.29
CA CYS A 23 -44.19 -37.82 -17.63
C CYS A 23 -44.77 -36.95 -16.51
N SER A 24 -44.18 -35.81 -16.17
CA SER A 24 -44.59 -34.94 -15.07
C SER A 24 -44.61 -35.59 -13.68
N ARG A 25 -43.99 -36.77 -13.51
CA ARG A 25 -43.88 -37.45 -12.21
C ARG A 25 -42.74 -36.87 -11.37
N PRO A 26 -42.90 -36.75 -10.03
CA PRO A 26 -41.87 -36.24 -9.14
C PRO A 26 -40.84 -37.32 -8.76
N PHE A 27 -39.56 -36.94 -8.74
CA PHE A 27 -38.44 -37.81 -8.39
C PHE A 27 -37.46 -37.13 -7.43
N ARG A 28 -36.69 -37.92 -6.68
CA ARG A 28 -35.52 -37.41 -5.94
C ARG A 28 -34.35 -37.11 -6.88
N THR A 29 -34.17 -37.96 -7.87
CA THR A 29 -33.19 -37.82 -8.96
C THR A 29 -33.77 -38.44 -10.22
N ILE A 30 -33.70 -37.74 -11.34
CA ILE A 30 -33.96 -38.32 -12.66
C ILE A 30 -32.74 -39.19 -13.02
N SER A 31 -32.92 -40.51 -12.97
CA SER A 31 -31.87 -41.50 -13.26
C SER A 31 -31.99 -42.04 -14.69
N TRP A 32 -30.89 -42.60 -15.19
CA TRP A 32 -30.89 -43.30 -16.47
C TRP A 32 -31.94 -44.41 -16.48
N THR A 33 -32.07 -45.17 -15.39
CA THR A 33 -33.05 -46.26 -15.27
C THR A 33 -34.50 -45.79 -15.47
N HIS A 34 -34.87 -44.60 -14.98
CA HIS A 34 -36.19 -44.04 -15.23
C HIS A 34 -36.37 -43.68 -16.71
N LEU A 35 -35.41 -42.95 -17.28
CA LEU A 35 -35.47 -42.53 -18.68
C LEU A 35 -35.49 -43.73 -19.64
N TYR A 36 -34.66 -44.74 -19.37
CA TYR A 36 -34.57 -45.97 -20.15
C TYR A 36 -35.84 -46.82 -20.04
N HIS A 37 -36.25 -47.22 -18.84
CA HIS A 37 -37.36 -48.18 -18.68
C HIS A 37 -38.76 -47.57 -18.86
N VAL A 38 -38.94 -46.28 -18.59
CA VAL A 38 -40.27 -45.63 -18.71
C VAL A 38 -40.44 -44.94 -20.06
N HIS A 39 -39.36 -44.42 -20.63
CA HIS A 39 -39.41 -43.59 -21.86
C HIS A 39 -38.62 -44.19 -23.03
N GLY A 40 -38.00 -45.36 -22.88
CA GLY A 40 -37.18 -45.98 -23.94
C GLY A 40 -35.93 -45.15 -24.29
N TRP A 41 -35.54 -44.22 -23.43
CA TRP A 41 -34.54 -43.20 -23.75
C TRP A 41 -33.13 -43.75 -23.50
N ASN A 42 -32.43 -44.16 -24.56
CA ASN A 42 -31.13 -44.84 -24.48
C ASN A 42 -29.97 -44.33 -25.39
N PRO A 43 -29.63 -43.04 -25.40
CA PRO A 43 -28.40 -42.57 -26.01
C PRO A 43 -27.21 -42.73 -25.06
N GLU A 44 -25.98 -42.73 -25.61
CA GLU A 44 -24.71 -42.94 -24.88
C GLU A 44 -24.54 -42.00 -23.66
N HIS A 45 -25.18 -40.83 -23.70
CA HIS A 45 -25.19 -39.84 -22.63
C HIS A 45 -26.60 -39.37 -22.25
N CYS A 46 -27.55 -40.31 -22.14
CA CYS A 46 -28.96 -40.12 -21.75
C CYS A 46 -29.24 -38.99 -20.75
N ILE A 47 -28.49 -38.90 -19.65
CA ILE A 47 -28.72 -37.88 -18.63
C ILE A 47 -28.25 -36.50 -19.07
N LEU A 48 -27.09 -36.40 -19.75
CA LEU A 48 -26.56 -35.13 -20.25
C LEU A 48 -27.46 -34.60 -21.37
N GLU A 49 -27.89 -35.48 -22.27
CA GLU A 49 -28.79 -35.13 -23.36
C GLU A 49 -30.17 -34.70 -22.84
N TYR A 50 -30.69 -35.40 -21.82
CA TYR A 50 -31.92 -34.98 -21.15
C TYR A 50 -31.77 -33.60 -20.49
N GLN A 51 -30.63 -33.32 -19.87
CA GLN A 51 -30.36 -32.00 -19.25
C GLN A 51 -30.23 -30.89 -20.30
N GLU A 52 -29.59 -31.16 -21.42
CA GLU A 52 -29.44 -30.22 -22.54
C GLU A 52 -30.79 -29.90 -23.17
N ARG A 53 -31.63 -30.93 -23.37
CA ARG A 53 -32.91 -30.81 -24.06
C ARG A 53 -34.03 -30.18 -23.22
N PHE A 54 -34.03 -30.37 -21.90
CA PHE A 54 -35.14 -29.91 -21.05
C PHE A 54 -34.78 -28.92 -19.94
N GLY A 55 -33.48 -28.80 -19.58
CA GLY A 55 -32.98 -27.95 -18.49
C GLY A 55 -33.53 -28.27 -17.08
N PRO A 56 -32.90 -27.86 -15.96
CA PRO A 56 -31.55 -27.32 -15.76
C PRO A 56 -30.53 -28.42 -15.39
N ARG A 57 -29.26 -28.01 -15.17
CA ARG A 57 -28.02 -28.81 -14.93
C ARG A 57 -28.04 -29.90 -13.85
N SER A 58 -29.15 -30.13 -13.14
CA SER A 58 -29.22 -31.19 -12.14
C SER A 58 -30.49 -31.99 -12.28
N SER A 59 -30.33 -33.28 -12.56
CA SER A 59 -31.39 -34.26 -12.42
C SER A 59 -31.76 -34.52 -10.94
N GLU A 60 -30.99 -34.01 -9.97
CA GLU A 60 -31.15 -34.24 -8.53
C GLU A 60 -31.91 -33.10 -7.82
N CYS A 61 -32.72 -33.44 -6.82
CA CYS A 61 -33.48 -32.43 -6.05
C CYS A 61 -32.57 -31.61 -5.13
N LEU A 62 -32.99 -30.37 -4.81
CA LEU A 62 -32.18 -29.41 -4.05
C LEU A 62 -31.80 -29.93 -2.65
N GLN A 63 -32.69 -30.71 -2.02
CA GLN A 63 -32.43 -31.30 -0.71
C GLN A 63 -31.31 -32.34 -0.76
N SER A 64 -31.37 -33.27 -1.71
CA SER A 64 -30.33 -34.29 -1.93
C SER A 64 -29.00 -33.66 -2.31
N ASN A 65 -29.01 -32.69 -3.24
CA ASN A 65 -27.85 -31.89 -3.60
C ASN A 65 -27.23 -31.19 -2.40
N SER A 66 -28.06 -30.58 -1.54
CA SER A 66 -27.60 -29.87 -0.35
C SER A 66 -27.01 -30.82 0.70
N ARG A 67 -27.56 -32.03 0.86
CA ARG A 67 -26.99 -33.07 1.74
C ARG A 67 -25.64 -33.54 1.20
N ARG A 68 -25.56 -33.89 -0.09
CA ARG A 68 -24.31 -34.33 -0.73
C ARG A 68 -23.22 -33.28 -0.64
N ARG A 69 -23.56 -32.01 -0.90
CA ARG A 69 -22.63 -30.86 -0.73
C ARG A 69 -22.18 -30.71 0.72
N ARG A 70 -23.09 -30.83 1.69
CA ARG A 70 -22.74 -30.81 3.13
C ARG A 70 -21.80 -31.95 3.51
N SER A 71 -22.11 -33.19 3.09
CA SER A 71 -21.26 -34.36 3.34
C SER A 71 -19.90 -34.23 2.65
N GLY A 72 -19.85 -33.67 1.44
CA GLY A 72 -18.60 -33.38 0.74
C GLY A 72 -17.73 -32.37 1.49
N ILE A 73 -18.30 -31.26 1.98
CA ILE A 73 -17.57 -30.30 2.82
C ILE A 73 -17.08 -30.96 4.11
N ALA A 74 -17.93 -31.73 4.79
CA ALA A 74 -17.55 -32.45 6.01
C ALA A 74 -16.37 -33.41 5.78
N HIS A 75 -16.38 -34.14 4.67
CA HIS A 75 -15.26 -34.99 4.27
C HIS A 75 -13.97 -34.20 4.02
N LEU A 76 -14.04 -33.10 3.27
CA LEU A 76 -12.88 -32.22 3.01
C LEU A 76 -12.31 -31.64 4.31
N GLU A 77 -13.16 -31.33 5.28
CA GLU A 77 -12.73 -30.86 6.60
C GLU A 77 -12.06 -31.93 7.44
N LEU A 78 -12.54 -33.18 7.36
CA LEU A 78 -11.95 -34.33 8.05
C LEU A 78 -10.55 -34.65 7.49
N VAL A 79 -10.42 -34.67 6.16
CA VAL A 79 -9.15 -35.02 5.48
C VAL A 79 -8.10 -33.92 5.65
N GLY A 80 -8.50 -32.67 5.87
CA GLY A 80 -7.60 -31.56 6.20
C GLY A 80 -6.64 -31.12 5.07
N ARG A 81 -6.71 -31.73 3.89
CA ARG A 81 -5.85 -31.41 2.74
C ARG A 81 -6.32 -30.19 1.94
N HIS A 82 -7.58 -29.78 2.11
CA HIS A 82 -8.17 -28.67 1.34
C HIS A 82 -8.49 -27.46 2.20
N TRP A 83 -8.56 -26.29 1.56
CA TRP A 83 -9.04 -25.07 2.19
C TRP A 83 -10.57 -25.02 2.13
N THR A 84 -11.21 -25.10 3.29
CA THR A 84 -12.64 -24.82 3.45
C THR A 84 -12.83 -23.52 4.24
N ARG A 85 -14.03 -22.93 4.16
CA ARG A 85 -14.38 -21.77 5.00
C ARG A 85 -14.19 -22.08 6.49
N GLY A 86 -14.58 -23.28 6.92
CA GLY A 86 -14.40 -23.74 8.30
C GLY A 86 -12.92 -23.84 8.69
N ARG A 87 -12.07 -24.40 7.81
CA ARG A 87 -10.62 -24.49 8.07
C ARG A 87 -9.98 -23.11 8.22
N VAL A 88 -10.30 -22.14 7.35
CA VAL A 88 -9.78 -20.77 7.48
C VAL A 88 -10.17 -20.16 8.84
N ILE A 89 -11.43 -20.32 9.26
CA ILE A 89 -11.89 -19.83 10.57
C ILE A 89 -11.11 -20.49 11.72
N ARG A 90 -10.90 -21.81 11.65
CA ARG A 90 -10.10 -22.54 12.65
C ARG A 90 -8.66 -22.02 12.73
N GLU A 91 -8.01 -21.83 11.59
CA GLU A 91 -6.62 -21.32 11.53
C GLU A 91 -6.50 -19.89 12.05
N VAL A 92 -7.42 -18.99 11.70
CA VAL A 92 -7.44 -17.62 12.22
C VAL A 92 -7.64 -17.62 13.74
N ARG A 93 -8.56 -18.44 14.27
CA ARG A 93 -8.78 -18.57 15.72
C ARG A 93 -7.59 -19.20 16.44
N ALA A 94 -6.96 -20.22 15.86
CA ALA A 94 -5.75 -20.84 16.41
C ALA A 94 -4.61 -19.82 16.48
N ARG A 95 -4.39 -19.05 15.42
CA ARG A 95 -3.40 -17.98 15.37
C ARG A 95 -3.66 -16.91 16.44
N ARG A 96 -4.93 -16.54 16.67
CA ARG A 96 -5.35 -15.65 17.76
C ARG A 96 -5.05 -16.24 19.15
N LYS A 97 -5.38 -17.52 19.37
CA LYS A 97 -5.14 -18.22 20.65
C LYS A 97 -3.65 -18.31 20.98
N LEU A 98 -2.81 -18.45 19.96
CA LEU A 98 -1.35 -18.43 20.08
C LEU A 98 -0.76 -17.02 20.26
N GLY A 99 -1.60 -15.97 20.38
CA GLY A 99 -1.13 -14.59 20.51
C GLY A 99 -0.43 -14.03 19.28
N ARG A 100 -0.50 -14.73 18.14
CA ARG A 100 0.18 -14.28 16.91
C ARG A 100 -0.59 -13.13 16.26
N PRO A 101 0.12 -12.15 15.67
CA PRO A 101 -0.53 -11.04 14.97
C PRO A 101 -1.40 -11.52 13.81
N LEU A 102 -2.63 -11.01 13.76
CA LEU A 102 -3.65 -11.39 12.76
C LEU A 102 -3.62 -10.52 11.49
N ASN A 103 -2.74 -9.53 11.41
CA ASN A 103 -2.62 -8.70 10.23
C ASN A 103 -1.96 -9.48 9.07
N VAL A 104 -2.39 -9.19 7.83
CA VAL A 104 -1.96 -9.92 6.62
C VAL A 104 -0.44 -9.90 6.44
N ALA A 105 0.20 -8.76 6.73
CA ALA A 105 1.64 -8.60 6.56
C ALA A 105 2.42 -9.57 7.46
N ALA A 106 2.06 -9.65 8.75
CA ALA A 106 2.70 -10.57 9.68
C ALA A 106 2.41 -12.04 9.35
N ALA A 107 1.18 -12.35 8.90
CA ALA A 107 0.87 -13.71 8.45
C ALA A 107 1.74 -14.13 7.25
N ARG A 108 1.96 -13.24 6.28
CA ARG A 108 2.84 -13.50 5.12
C ARG A 108 4.31 -13.62 5.50
N GLN A 109 4.80 -12.78 6.42
CA GLN A 109 6.18 -12.84 6.92
C GLN A 109 6.47 -14.18 7.62
N GLU A 110 5.47 -14.76 8.29
CA GLU A 110 5.58 -16.10 8.90
C GLU A 110 5.29 -17.25 7.92
N GLY A 111 5.31 -17.00 6.61
CA GLY A 111 5.10 -18.03 5.58
C GLY A 111 3.65 -18.49 5.41
N ARG A 112 2.67 -17.86 6.07
CA ARG A 112 1.24 -18.23 6.00
C ARG A 112 0.51 -17.55 4.84
N SER A 113 1.18 -17.45 3.69
CA SER A 113 0.60 -16.93 2.45
C SER A 113 -0.56 -17.79 1.96
N ASP A 114 -0.48 -19.10 2.18
CA ASP A 114 -1.52 -20.10 1.95
C ASP A 114 -2.87 -19.71 2.61
N LEU A 115 -2.84 -19.37 3.89
CA LEU A 115 -4.00 -18.95 4.67
C LEU A 115 -4.55 -17.63 4.15
N THR A 116 -3.69 -16.66 3.82
CA THR A 116 -4.14 -15.36 3.30
C THR A 116 -4.81 -15.49 1.93
N HIS A 117 -4.28 -16.32 1.04
CA HIS A 117 -4.88 -16.60 -0.26
C HIS A 117 -6.19 -17.38 -0.12
N ALA A 118 -6.23 -18.40 0.74
CA ALA A 118 -7.45 -19.15 1.02
C ALA A 118 -8.58 -18.26 1.57
N ALA A 119 -8.25 -17.36 2.49
CA ALA A 119 -9.21 -16.40 3.04
C ALA A 119 -9.77 -15.45 1.96
N VAL A 120 -8.91 -14.91 1.10
CA VAL A 120 -9.35 -14.06 -0.02
C VAL A 120 -10.22 -14.84 -1.00
N ASN A 121 -9.84 -16.06 -1.39
CA ASN A 121 -10.59 -16.86 -2.35
C ASN A 121 -11.97 -17.30 -1.80
N LEU A 122 -12.06 -17.68 -0.52
CA LEU A 122 -13.28 -18.26 0.05
C LEU A 122 -14.26 -17.24 0.63
N PHE A 123 -13.75 -16.09 1.10
CA PHE A 123 -14.54 -15.03 1.74
C PHE A 123 -14.51 -13.71 0.96
N GLY A 124 -13.75 -13.61 -0.13
CA GLY A 124 -13.56 -12.40 -0.94
C GLY A 124 -12.55 -11.41 -0.36
N SER A 125 -12.26 -11.46 0.94
CA SER A 125 -11.25 -10.61 1.59
C SER A 125 -10.79 -11.18 2.93
N TRP A 126 -9.60 -10.77 3.38
CA TRP A 126 -9.10 -11.10 4.71
C TRP A 126 -10.02 -10.57 5.82
N ASP A 127 -10.56 -9.36 5.68
CA ASP A 127 -11.43 -8.78 6.70
C ASP A 127 -12.75 -9.55 6.84
N ARG A 128 -13.32 -10.04 5.74
CA ARG A 128 -14.49 -10.91 5.80
C ARG A 128 -14.18 -12.25 6.48
N ALA A 129 -12.99 -12.80 6.27
CA ALA A 129 -12.55 -14.01 6.98
C ALA A 129 -12.33 -13.76 8.49
N LEU A 130 -11.76 -12.60 8.86
CA LEU A 130 -11.62 -12.18 10.27
C LEU A 130 -12.99 -12.01 10.92
N ALA A 131 -13.91 -11.31 10.26
CA ALA A 131 -15.27 -11.11 10.75
C ALA A 131 -16.00 -12.46 10.94
N ALA A 132 -15.93 -13.36 9.97
CA ALA A 132 -16.47 -14.71 10.08
C ALA A 132 -15.81 -15.55 11.19
N SER A 133 -14.58 -15.21 11.58
CA SER A 133 -13.86 -15.83 12.70
C SER A 133 -14.23 -15.24 14.06
N GLY A 134 -15.10 -14.23 14.11
CA GLY A 134 -15.46 -13.51 15.34
C GLY A 134 -14.42 -12.47 15.75
N VAL A 135 -13.63 -11.98 14.79
CA VAL A 135 -12.60 -10.97 15.01
C VAL A 135 -13.01 -9.68 14.30
N ARG A 136 -13.07 -8.59 15.07
CA ARG A 136 -13.31 -7.25 14.56
C ARG A 136 -12.14 -6.81 13.67
N PRO A 137 -12.31 -6.66 12.34
CA PRO A 137 -11.19 -6.36 11.44
C PRO A 137 -10.51 -5.03 11.75
N ASP A 138 -11.27 -4.07 12.29
CA ASP A 138 -10.78 -2.78 12.79
C ASP A 138 -9.77 -2.90 13.93
N GLN A 139 -9.88 -3.94 14.77
CA GLN A 139 -8.92 -4.20 15.86
C GLN A 139 -7.63 -4.86 15.34
N VAL A 140 -7.74 -5.65 14.27
CA VAL A 140 -6.59 -6.36 13.65
C VAL A 140 -5.83 -5.48 12.68
N ARG A 141 -6.54 -4.59 11.99
CA ARG A 141 -5.97 -3.44 11.31
C ARG A 141 -5.47 -2.47 12.38
N ALA A 142 -4.43 -2.87 13.10
CA ALA A 142 -3.48 -1.95 13.72
C ALA A 142 -2.68 -1.22 12.62
N TYR A 143 -3.37 -0.71 11.59
CA TYR A 143 -2.92 0.48 10.92
C TYR A 143 -3.11 1.57 11.98
N ARG A 144 -2.03 2.22 12.42
CA ARG A 144 -2.06 3.39 13.31
C ARG A 144 -3.40 4.10 13.14
N HIS A 145 -4.33 3.93 14.08
CA HIS A 145 -5.62 4.59 13.97
C HIS A 145 -5.32 6.07 14.12
N TRP A 146 -5.25 6.76 12.99
CA TRP A 146 -4.92 8.16 12.93
C TRP A 146 -6.16 8.94 13.29
N THR A 147 -6.20 9.37 14.55
CA THR A 147 -7.13 10.39 15.03
C THR A 147 -6.52 11.77 14.76
N PRO A 148 -7.33 12.85 14.75
CA PRO A 148 -6.80 14.21 14.67
C PRO A 148 -5.68 14.44 15.69
N GLU A 149 -5.89 14.01 16.95
CA GLU A 149 -4.94 14.21 18.06
C GLU A 149 -3.61 13.49 17.80
N LYS A 150 -3.64 12.28 17.24
CA LYS A 150 -2.41 11.53 16.90
C LYS A 150 -1.65 12.16 15.74
N VAL A 151 -2.35 12.74 14.77
CA VAL A 151 -1.71 13.49 13.69
C VAL A 151 -1.06 14.76 14.25
N LEU A 152 -1.79 15.53 15.07
CA LEU A 152 -1.27 16.74 15.70
C LEU A 152 -0.08 16.44 16.62
N ALA A 153 -0.16 15.39 17.44
CA ALA A 153 0.96 14.94 18.29
C ALA A 153 2.17 14.50 17.43
N GLY A 154 1.92 13.81 16.32
CA GLY A 154 2.96 13.43 15.36
C GLY A 154 3.65 14.64 14.73
N ILE A 155 2.89 15.69 14.40
CA ILE A 155 3.41 16.94 13.85
C ILE A 155 4.17 17.74 14.92
N ARG A 156 3.62 17.88 16.14
CA ARG A 156 4.29 18.56 17.26
C ARG A 156 5.63 17.91 17.62
N LYS A 157 5.72 16.58 17.53
CA LYS A 157 6.98 15.85 17.75
C LYS A 157 8.07 16.22 16.75
N LEU A 158 7.73 16.76 15.59
CA LEU A 158 8.72 17.25 14.63
C LEU A 158 9.42 18.52 15.12
N GLY A 159 8.76 19.30 16.00
CA GLY A 159 9.30 20.52 16.63
C GLY A 159 9.55 21.70 15.69
N ARG A 160 9.50 21.48 14.37
CA ARG A 160 9.74 22.46 13.30
C ARG A 160 8.96 22.08 12.05
N PHE A 161 8.83 23.03 11.13
CA PHE A 161 8.23 22.77 9.84
C PHE A 161 9.10 21.80 9.01
N VAL A 162 8.47 20.73 8.54
CA VAL A 162 9.03 19.78 7.59
C VAL A 162 8.13 19.77 6.35
N GLY A 163 8.72 19.99 5.18
CA GLY A 163 8.00 20.02 3.89
C GLY A 163 7.26 18.72 3.60
N CYS A 164 6.19 18.80 2.80
CA CYS A 164 5.34 17.63 2.51
C CYS A 164 6.09 16.55 1.72
N GLN A 165 6.95 16.90 0.75
CA GLN A 165 7.77 15.91 0.04
C GLN A 165 8.71 15.16 0.99
N VAL A 166 9.40 15.86 1.89
CA VAL A 166 10.32 15.26 2.86
C VAL A 166 9.54 14.36 3.83
N MET A 167 8.39 14.82 4.32
CA MET A 167 7.53 14.00 5.18
C MET A 167 6.99 12.75 4.47
N SER A 168 6.70 12.83 3.17
CA SER A 168 6.28 11.67 2.37
C SER A 168 7.32 10.54 2.36
N ARG A 169 8.61 10.91 2.34
CA ARG A 169 9.73 9.96 2.40
C ARG A 169 9.95 9.40 3.81
N ILE A 170 9.81 10.24 4.84
CA ILE A 170 10.07 9.86 6.24
C ILE A 170 8.90 9.07 6.85
N ASN A 171 7.67 9.55 6.67
CA ASN A 171 6.49 8.99 7.34
C ASN A 171 5.23 9.17 6.47
N ARG A 172 5.17 8.37 5.41
CA ARG A 172 4.01 8.28 4.50
C ARG A 172 2.66 8.07 5.24
N PRO A 173 2.57 7.25 6.30
CA PRO A 173 1.32 7.10 7.03
C PRO A 173 0.83 8.40 7.70
N LEU A 174 1.74 9.19 8.29
CA LEU A 174 1.40 10.46 8.95
C LEU A 174 0.90 11.49 7.94
N ILE A 175 1.59 11.63 6.80
CA ILE A 175 1.19 12.61 5.80
C ILE A 175 -0.15 12.27 5.16
N ASN A 176 -0.40 11.00 4.84
CA ASN A 176 -1.67 10.56 4.28
C ASN A 176 -2.82 10.79 5.26
N ALA A 177 -2.57 10.57 6.56
CA ALA A 177 -3.54 10.86 7.60
C ALA A 177 -3.82 12.36 7.73
N ALA A 178 -2.78 13.20 7.68
CA ALA A 178 -2.92 14.65 7.72
C ALA A 178 -3.72 15.19 6.54
N PHE A 179 -3.45 14.72 5.31
CA PHE A 179 -4.25 15.07 4.13
C PHE A 179 -5.71 14.65 4.29
N ARG A 180 -5.97 13.45 4.79
CA ARG A 180 -7.35 12.95 4.94
C ARG A 180 -8.15 13.71 6.01
N ILE A 181 -7.52 14.06 7.14
CA ILE A 181 -8.22 14.65 8.30
C ILE A 181 -8.30 16.18 8.19
N PHE A 182 -7.21 16.83 7.79
CA PHE A 182 -7.11 18.29 7.75
C PHE A 182 -7.19 18.86 6.33
N GLY A 183 -7.29 18.01 5.30
CA GLY A 183 -7.37 18.40 3.89
C GLY A 183 -6.02 18.78 3.27
N SER A 184 -5.06 19.27 4.06
CA SER A 184 -3.70 19.55 3.59
C SER A 184 -2.67 19.42 4.71
N TRP A 185 -1.43 19.16 4.32
CA TRP A 185 -0.29 19.17 5.25
C TRP A 185 -0.16 20.52 5.97
N ARG A 186 -0.46 21.62 5.26
CA ARG A 186 -0.42 22.97 5.82
C ARG A 186 -1.44 23.19 6.93
N LYS A 187 -2.71 22.87 6.65
CA LYS A 187 -3.79 22.97 7.64
C LYS A 187 -3.51 22.12 8.88
N ALA A 188 -2.85 20.97 8.71
CA ALA A 188 -2.47 20.12 9.83
C ALA A 188 -1.38 20.75 10.72
N TYR A 189 -0.42 21.50 10.15
CA TYR A 189 0.57 22.27 10.92
C TYR A 189 -0.03 23.48 11.63
N GLU A 190 -0.90 24.23 10.94
CA GLU A 190 -1.64 25.36 11.53
C GLU A 190 -2.47 24.87 12.72
N ALA A 191 -3.19 23.76 12.57
CA ALA A 191 -3.94 23.13 13.66
C ALA A 191 -3.04 22.54 14.76
N ALA A 192 -1.79 22.19 14.45
CA ALA A 192 -0.84 21.68 15.44
C ALA A 192 -0.24 22.79 16.32
N GLY A 193 -0.39 24.05 15.93
CA GLY A 193 0.20 25.20 16.62
C GLY A 193 1.73 25.26 16.47
N VAL A 194 2.29 24.59 15.47
CA VAL A 194 3.73 24.65 15.18
C VAL A 194 3.98 25.89 14.33
N LEU A 195 4.80 26.82 14.84
CA LEU A 195 5.06 28.11 14.21
C LEU A 195 5.54 27.94 12.77
N TYR A 196 4.75 28.48 11.84
CA TYR A 196 5.21 28.72 10.48
C TYR A 196 6.24 29.84 10.53
N ALA A 197 7.44 29.55 10.09
CA ALA A 197 8.39 30.60 9.85
C ALA A 197 7.85 31.57 8.77
N PRO A 198 7.85 32.90 9.00
CA PRO A 198 7.20 33.87 8.11
C PRO A 198 7.63 33.78 6.64
N TRP A 199 8.88 33.37 6.40
CA TRP A 199 9.49 33.24 5.08
C TRP A 199 9.01 32.03 4.24
N VAL A 200 8.12 31.19 4.77
CA VAL A 200 7.43 30.14 4.00
C VAL A 200 6.08 30.64 3.45
N THR A 201 5.58 31.77 3.96
CA THR A 201 4.22 32.25 3.66
C THR A 201 4.14 33.22 2.46
N GLN A 202 5.28 33.78 2.05
CA GLN A 202 5.35 34.78 0.99
C GLN A 202 5.28 34.11 -0.39
N ARG A 203 4.21 34.38 -1.14
CA ARG A 203 3.97 33.83 -2.49
C ARG A 203 4.92 34.38 -3.56
N LYS A 204 5.59 35.51 -3.29
CA LYS A 204 6.50 36.16 -4.23
C LYS A 204 7.94 36.04 -3.74
N TRP A 205 8.81 35.60 -4.64
CA TRP A 205 10.24 35.58 -4.41
C TRP A 205 10.84 36.96 -4.75
N THR A 206 10.86 37.87 -3.77
CA THR A 206 11.62 39.12 -3.86
C THR A 206 13.08 38.88 -3.49
N ARG A 207 13.95 39.82 -3.85
CA ARG A 207 15.38 39.75 -3.55
C ARG A 207 15.63 39.57 -2.04
N GLU A 208 14.96 40.38 -1.23
CA GLU A 208 15.05 40.40 0.23
C GLU A 208 14.49 39.11 0.83
N HIS A 209 13.38 38.62 0.27
CA HIS A 209 12.76 37.38 0.72
C HIS A 209 13.68 36.16 0.47
N ILE A 210 14.29 36.07 -0.71
CA ILE A 210 15.26 35.01 -1.04
C ILE A 210 16.43 35.01 -0.05
N LEU A 211 17.00 36.19 0.24
CA LEU A 211 18.11 36.33 1.19
C LEU A 211 17.71 35.91 2.60
N SER A 212 16.53 36.35 3.07
CA SER A 212 16.02 35.99 4.39
C SER A 212 15.82 34.47 4.54
N VAL A 213 15.31 33.80 3.51
CA VAL A 213 15.11 32.34 3.51
C VAL A 213 16.43 31.60 3.58
N ILE A 214 17.40 32.00 2.76
CA ILE A 214 18.73 31.38 2.74
C ILE A 214 19.41 31.56 4.08
N HIS A 215 19.40 32.79 4.62
CA HIS A 215 20.04 33.12 5.88
C HIS A 215 19.43 32.34 7.06
N ASN A 216 18.11 32.32 7.19
CA ASN A 216 17.44 31.59 8.28
C ASN A 216 17.65 30.07 8.18
N ARG A 217 17.62 29.50 6.96
CA ARG A 217 17.94 28.07 6.78
C ARG A 217 19.37 27.74 7.16
N ALA A 218 20.32 28.62 6.85
CA ALA A 218 21.71 28.45 7.24
C ALA A 218 21.87 28.48 8.77
N GLN A 219 21.22 29.42 9.46
CA GLN A 219 21.19 29.48 10.93
C GLN A 219 20.59 28.20 11.54
N ASP A 220 19.51 27.68 10.96
CA ASP A 220 18.83 26.45 11.41
C ASP A 220 19.60 25.16 11.07
N ARG A 221 20.79 25.27 10.44
CA ARG A 221 21.59 24.15 9.91
C ARG A 221 20.75 23.21 9.02
N LEU A 222 19.82 23.78 8.26
CA LEU A 222 19.03 23.03 7.29
C LEU A 222 19.78 22.89 5.97
N PRO A 223 19.57 21.80 5.22
CA PRO A 223 20.29 21.60 3.98
C PRO A 223 19.96 22.67 2.94
N LEU A 224 20.99 23.26 2.33
CA LEU A 224 20.85 24.24 1.24
C LEU A 224 21.05 23.60 -0.13
N THR A 225 20.97 22.27 -0.21
CA THR A 225 21.12 21.54 -1.47
C THR A 225 19.93 21.81 -2.40
N PRO A 226 20.16 22.18 -3.67
CA PRO A 226 19.07 22.50 -4.61
C PRO A 226 17.98 21.43 -4.72
N GLY A 227 18.35 20.14 -4.69
CA GLY A 227 17.40 19.02 -4.76
C GLY A 227 16.46 18.93 -3.55
N LEU A 228 16.97 19.19 -2.34
CA LEU A 228 16.14 19.19 -1.12
C LEU A 228 15.35 20.50 -0.98
N LEU A 229 15.92 21.62 -1.44
CA LEU A 229 15.26 22.91 -1.43
C LEU A 229 14.06 22.96 -2.37
N ASN A 230 14.15 22.36 -3.55
CA ASN A 230 13.02 22.32 -4.48
C ASN A 230 11.84 21.50 -3.93
N ASP A 231 12.15 20.50 -3.09
CA ASP A 231 11.15 19.70 -2.38
C ASP A 231 10.48 20.48 -1.23
N GLU A 232 11.18 21.39 -0.54
CA GLU A 232 10.61 22.12 0.61
C GLU A 232 10.05 23.51 0.25
N LEU A 233 10.68 24.18 -0.72
CA LEU A 233 10.40 25.55 -1.15
C LEU A 233 10.44 25.63 -2.68
N PRO A 234 9.38 25.15 -3.37
CA PRO A 234 9.31 25.15 -4.82
C PRO A 234 9.54 26.56 -5.40
N GLY A 235 10.45 26.66 -6.37
CA GLY A 235 10.74 27.89 -7.08
C GLY A 235 11.75 28.84 -6.41
N LEU A 236 12.20 28.57 -5.17
CA LEU A 236 13.26 29.35 -4.53
C LEU A 236 14.55 29.34 -5.37
N PHE A 237 14.98 28.16 -5.80
CA PHE A 237 16.21 28.00 -6.59
C PHE A 237 16.15 28.75 -7.93
N SER A 238 15.06 28.58 -8.67
CA SER A 238 14.84 29.28 -9.95
C SER A 238 14.73 30.79 -9.76
N ALA A 239 14.09 31.24 -8.68
CA ALA A 239 13.99 32.66 -8.37
C ALA A 239 15.34 33.25 -7.96
N ALA A 240 16.12 32.54 -7.15
CA ALA A 240 17.47 32.95 -6.77
C ALA A 240 18.39 33.04 -7.99
N LYS A 241 18.35 32.06 -8.90
CA LYS A 241 19.11 32.11 -10.16
C LYS A 241 18.70 33.30 -11.04
N ARG A 242 17.41 33.62 -11.10
CA ARG A 242 16.91 34.76 -11.87
C ARG A 242 17.32 36.13 -11.29
N VAL A 243 17.36 36.25 -9.96
CA VAL A 243 17.64 37.53 -9.27
C VAL A 243 19.14 37.76 -9.05
N PHE A 244 19.91 36.70 -8.79
CA PHE A 244 21.33 36.78 -8.43
C PHE A 244 22.26 36.14 -9.47
N GLY A 245 21.73 35.63 -10.59
CA GLY A 245 22.48 34.99 -11.67
C GLY A 245 22.86 33.53 -11.38
N SER A 246 23.30 33.23 -10.15
CA SER A 246 23.64 31.86 -9.71
C SER A 246 23.19 31.59 -8.27
N TRP A 247 23.11 30.30 -7.90
CA TRP A 247 22.80 29.90 -6.53
C TRP A 247 23.93 30.29 -5.57
N ASP A 248 25.18 30.11 -5.97
CA ASP A 248 26.35 30.48 -5.16
C ASP A 248 26.42 31.99 -4.92
N SER A 249 26.08 32.80 -5.93
CA SER A 249 25.95 34.25 -5.79
C SER A 249 24.86 34.65 -4.79
N ALA A 250 23.75 33.91 -4.75
CA ALA A 250 22.69 34.14 -3.77
C ALA A 250 23.12 33.77 -2.34
N LEU A 251 23.91 32.69 -2.18
CA LEU A 251 24.49 32.29 -0.89
C LEU A 251 25.52 33.32 -0.38
N ILE A 252 26.38 33.83 -1.27
CA ILE A 252 27.35 34.89 -0.95
C ILE A 252 26.61 36.16 -0.53
N ALA A 253 25.58 36.57 -1.30
CA ALA A 253 24.77 37.75 -0.98
C ALA A 253 23.99 37.61 0.34
N ALA A 254 23.67 36.38 0.77
CA ALA A 254 23.04 36.09 2.06
C ALA A 254 24.03 36.07 3.24
N HIS A 255 25.29 36.45 3.01
CA HIS A 255 26.40 36.36 3.97
C HIS A 255 26.65 34.92 4.46
N CYS A 256 26.26 33.92 3.66
CA CYS A 256 26.60 32.51 3.88
C CYS A 256 27.87 32.10 3.09
N GLY A 257 28.59 33.07 2.54
CA GLY A 257 29.77 32.88 1.69
C GLY A 257 30.98 32.27 2.40
N ASP A 258 31.18 32.57 3.68
CA ASP A 258 32.28 31.96 4.46
C ASP A 258 31.98 30.49 4.81
N MET A 259 30.70 30.14 5.02
CA MET A 259 30.26 28.75 5.22
C MET A 259 30.45 27.88 3.96
N LEU A 260 30.52 28.50 2.76
CA LEU A 260 30.89 27.80 1.51
C LEU A 260 32.37 27.42 1.48
N ARG A 261 33.26 28.28 1.98
CA ARG A 261 34.72 28.05 1.96
C ARG A 261 35.13 26.93 2.91
N ASP A 262 34.48 26.84 4.05
CA ASP A 262 34.80 25.84 5.08
C ASP A 262 34.12 24.47 4.85
N GLY A 263 33.23 24.36 3.86
CA GLY A 263 32.50 23.13 3.55
C GLY A 263 31.54 22.71 4.68
N THR A 264 31.12 23.65 5.52
CA THR A 264 30.28 23.41 6.71
C THR A 264 28.79 23.49 6.41
N LEU A 265 28.40 23.87 5.19
CA LEU A 265 26.98 23.89 4.80
C LEU A 265 26.39 22.47 4.77
N PRO A 266 25.28 22.21 5.49
CA PRO A 266 24.65 20.90 5.49
C PRO A 266 24.21 20.49 4.09
N GLY A 267 24.72 19.35 3.61
CA GLY A 267 24.24 18.69 2.39
C GLY A 267 24.74 19.28 1.07
N GLN A 268 25.71 20.20 1.05
CA GLN A 268 26.44 20.53 -0.17
C GLN A 268 27.65 19.59 -0.27
N VAL A 269 27.81 18.94 -1.42
CA VAL A 269 29.03 18.18 -1.73
C VAL A 269 30.18 19.18 -1.79
N ARG A 270 31.14 19.08 -0.86
CA ARG A 270 32.36 19.89 -0.89
C ARG A 270 33.12 19.58 -2.18
N SER A 271 33.15 20.53 -3.12
CA SER A 271 33.96 20.44 -4.33
C SER A 271 35.39 20.86 -4.01
N TRP A 272 36.36 19.98 -4.29
CA TRP A 272 37.77 20.28 -4.11
C TRP A 272 38.26 21.26 -5.19
N THR A 273 39.08 22.22 -4.78
CA THR A 273 39.79 23.11 -5.72
C THR A 273 40.98 22.38 -6.36
N ARG A 274 41.43 22.87 -7.52
CA ARG A 274 42.59 22.31 -8.23
C ARG A 274 43.83 22.24 -7.34
N ASP A 275 44.05 23.26 -6.52
CA ASP A 275 45.21 23.36 -5.64
C ASP A 275 45.15 22.37 -4.47
N GLU A 276 43.96 22.14 -3.90
CA GLU A 276 43.74 21.13 -2.87
C GLU A 276 43.99 19.71 -3.43
N VAL A 277 43.52 19.40 -4.65
CA VAL A 277 43.79 18.11 -5.31
C VAL A 277 45.30 17.91 -5.51
N VAL A 278 46.01 18.94 -5.96
CA VAL A 278 47.46 18.89 -6.14
C VAL A 278 48.17 18.67 -4.79
N SER A 279 47.72 19.34 -3.72
CA SER A 279 48.30 19.19 -2.38
C SER A 279 48.14 17.76 -1.83
N GLU A 280 46.98 17.15 -2.06
CA GLU A 280 46.69 15.80 -1.56
C GLU A 280 47.42 14.71 -2.36
N LEU A 281 47.55 14.90 -3.69
CA LEU A 281 48.39 14.03 -4.51
C LEU A 281 49.86 14.10 -4.11
N LYS A 282 50.36 15.28 -3.74
CA LYS A 282 51.72 15.45 -3.20
C LYS A 282 51.89 14.73 -1.87
N LYS A 283 50.91 14.80 -0.95
CA LYS A 283 50.90 14.03 0.31
C LYS A 283 50.92 12.53 0.09
N LEU A 284 50.08 12.01 -0.80
CA LEU A 284 50.01 10.57 -1.09
C LEU A 284 51.32 10.05 -1.70
N ARG A 285 52.00 10.87 -2.51
CA ARG A 285 53.33 10.58 -3.05
C ARG A 285 54.40 10.58 -1.96
N ALA A 286 54.37 11.54 -1.04
CA ALA A 286 55.31 11.60 0.09
C ALA A 286 55.18 10.40 1.05
N LEU A 287 53.97 9.85 1.18
CA LEU A 287 53.68 8.66 1.98
C LEU A 287 54.02 7.33 1.27
N GLY A 288 54.62 7.38 0.06
CA GLY A 288 55.01 6.20 -0.70
C GLY A 288 53.83 5.36 -1.21
N LYS A 289 52.61 5.91 -1.22
CA LYS A 289 51.41 5.16 -1.64
C LYS A 289 51.26 5.19 -3.16
N PRO A 290 50.94 4.05 -3.81
CA PRO A 290 50.78 3.99 -5.26
C PRO A 290 49.52 4.74 -5.72
N LEU A 291 49.69 5.67 -6.66
CA LEU A 291 48.63 6.52 -7.23
C LEU A 291 47.74 5.75 -8.22
N THR A 292 47.19 4.62 -7.79
CA THR A 292 46.30 3.78 -8.61
C THR A 292 44.86 4.30 -8.58
N ALA A 293 44.11 4.10 -9.67
CA ALA A 293 42.72 4.54 -9.79
C ALA A 293 41.81 4.00 -8.67
N LYS A 294 42.11 2.82 -8.12
CA LYS A 294 41.37 2.20 -7.01
C LYS A 294 41.67 2.87 -5.66
N LEU A 295 42.92 3.22 -5.41
CA LEU A 295 43.34 3.94 -4.20
C LEU A 295 42.81 5.39 -4.23
N LEU A 296 42.89 6.03 -5.39
CA LEU A 296 42.33 7.36 -5.64
C LEU A 296 40.80 7.37 -5.50
N LYS A 297 40.08 6.28 -5.84
CA LYS A 297 38.63 6.11 -5.58
C LYS A 297 38.30 5.83 -4.11
N ARG A 298 39.21 5.24 -3.34
CA ARG A 298 39.02 4.95 -1.90
C ARG A 298 39.34 6.15 -1.02
N HIS A 299 40.31 6.96 -1.43
CA HIS A 299 40.57 8.29 -0.89
C HIS A 299 39.80 9.39 -1.66
N ARG A 300 38.92 9.02 -2.60
CA ARG A 300 37.97 9.95 -3.25
C ARG A 300 36.88 10.25 -2.24
N PRO A 301 36.68 11.51 -1.86
CA PRO A 301 35.55 11.86 -1.02
C PRO A 301 34.24 11.89 -1.84
N PRO A 302 33.08 11.76 -1.16
CA PRO A 302 31.79 11.60 -1.83
C PRO A 302 31.48 12.79 -2.74
N GLY A 303 31.11 12.51 -4.01
CA GLY A 303 30.54 13.51 -4.92
C GLY A 303 31.34 13.88 -6.18
N LEU A 304 32.50 13.26 -6.41
CA LEU A 304 33.10 13.17 -7.75
C LEU A 304 32.31 12.15 -8.58
N MET A 305 31.22 12.60 -9.20
CA MET A 305 30.55 11.85 -10.28
C MET A 305 31.51 11.73 -11.47
N SER A 306 31.50 10.55 -12.07
CA SER A 306 32.25 10.20 -13.28
C SER A 306 31.95 11.13 -14.45
#